data_AF-A0A1B6FSD4-F1
#
_entry.id   AF-A0A1B6FSD4-F1
#
_cell.length_a   1.000
_cell.length_b   1.000
_cell.length_c   1.000
_cell.angle_alpha   90.00
_cell.angle_beta   90.00
_cell.angle_gamma   90.00
#
_symmetry.space_group_name_H-M   'P 1'
#
loop_
_entity.id
_entity.type
_entity.pdbx_description
1 polymer ?
#
loop_
_entity_poly.entity_id
_entity_poly.type
_entity_poly.pdbx_seq_one_letter_code
_entity_poly.pdbx_strand_id
1 'polypeptide(L)'
;MRVQMLQDPSAETFSKQLLDIGDGKDAVDATWCIKLPSDFCTIVYSQDALIDHIFPDAYFNHKWLSERAILAAINVDVNKLNLKIQQLLPGYFVTYKSIDTVCDDTEAVNYPAEF
;
A
#
# COMPACT_ATOMS: atom_id res chain seq x y z
N MET A 1 -10.53 -3.70 0.16
CA MET A 1 -9.66 -3.36 -0.98
C MET A 1 -10.43 -3.66 -2.26
N ARG A 2 -10.59 -2.69 -3.17
CA ARG A 2 -11.17 -2.93 -4.50
C ARG A 2 -10.07 -2.65 -5.53
N VAL A 3 -9.66 -3.68 -6.26
CA VAL A 3 -8.65 -3.55 -7.32
C VAL A 3 -9.39 -3.10 -8.59
N GLN A 4 -9.04 -1.93 -9.12
CA GLN A 4 -9.61 -1.44 -10.36
C GLN A 4 -8.80 -2.03 -11.52
N MET A 5 -9.25 -3.18 -12.03
CA MET A 5 -8.64 -3.85 -13.17
C MET A 5 -9.01 -3.08 -14.45
N LEU A 6 -8.08 -2.34 -15.02
CA LEU A 6 -8.27 -1.48 -16.20
C LEU A 6 -8.50 -2.30 -17.48
N GLN A 7 -9.70 -2.89 -17.64
CA GLN A 7 -10.07 -3.73 -18.80
C GLN A 7 -9.08 -4.88 -19.10
N ASP A 8 -8.36 -5.34 -18.08
CA ASP A 8 -7.39 -6.41 -18.22
C ASP A 8 -8.12 -7.75 -18.43
N PRO A 9 -7.86 -8.50 -19.52
CA PRO A 9 -8.44 -9.84 -19.73
C PRO A 9 -8.15 -10.82 -18.59
N SER A 10 -7.08 -10.61 -17.82
CA SER A 10 -6.72 -11.43 -16.66
C SER A 10 -7.54 -11.12 -15.39
N ALA A 11 -8.30 -10.03 -15.39
CA ALA A 11 -9.08 -9.57 -14.23
C ALA A 11 -10.11 -10.59 -13.73
N GLU A 12 -10.76 -11.29 -14.67
CA GLU A 12 -11.74 -12.33 -14.36
C GLU A 12 -11.05 -13.51 -13.66
N THR A 13 -9.92 -13.98 -14.22
CA THR A 13 -9.11 -15.05 -13.64
C THR A 13 -8.62 -14.70 -12.25
N PHE A 14 -8.05 -13.51 -12.05
CA PHE A 14 -7.60 -13.04 -10.74
C PHE A 14 -8.74 -12.99 -9.74
N SER A 15 -9.89 -12.42 -10.13
CA SER A 15 -11.06 -12.29 -9.24
C SER A 15 -11.59 -13.66 -8.81
N LYS A 16 -11.63 -14.62 -9.73
CA LYS A 16 -12.04 -16.00 -9.42
C LYS A 16 -11.04 -16.68 -8.49
N GLN A 17 -9.73 -16.58 -8.76
CA GLN A 17 -8.69 -17.14 -7.89
C GLN A 17 -8.78 -16.53 -6.47
N LEU A 18 -8.99 -15.21 -6.37
CA LEU A 18 -9.14 -14.54 -5.08
C LEU A 18 -10.39 -15.04 -4.31
N LEU A 19 -11.50 -15.28 -5.00
CA LEU A 19 -12.70 -15.86 -4.42
C LEU A 19 -12.49 -17.30 -3.96
N ASP A 20 -11.85 -18.14 -4.78
CA ASP A 20 -11.57 -19.54 -4.44
C ASP A 20 -10.67 -19.65 -3.19
N ILE A 21 -9.69 -18.76 -3.06
CA ILE A 21 -8.87 -18.61 -1.84
C ILE A 21 -9.74 -18.20 -0.64
N GLY A 22 -10.60 -17.19 -0.81
CA GLY A 22 -11.49 -16.70 0.26
C GLY A 22 -12.53 -17.72 0.72
N ASP A 23 -12.99 -18.58 -0.19
CA ASP A 23 -13.92 -19.69 0.06
C ASP A 23 -13.22 -20.91 0.68
N GLY A 24 -11.88 -20.91 0.78
CA GLY A 24 -11.10 -22.04 1.33
C GLY A 24 -11.07 -23.28 0.44
N LYS A 25 -11.16 -23.10 -0.89
CA LYS A 25 -11.10 -24.22 -1.85
C LYS A 25 -9.67 -24.71 -2.09
N ASP A 26 -8.67 -23.86 -1.81
CA ASP A 26 -7.26 -24.22 -1.93
C ASP A 26 -6.80 -25.13 -0.80
N ALA A 27 -5.97 -26.12 -1.16
CA ALA A 27 -5.37 -27.03 -0.20
C ALA A 27 -4.35 -26.29 0.68
N VAL A 28 -4.41 -26.56 1.97
CA VAL A 28 -3.48 -26.05 2.97
C VAL A 28 -2.39 -27.09 3.21
N ASP A 29 -1.14 -26.66 3.28
CA ASP A 29 -0.03 -27.55 3.56
C ASP A 29 0.15 -27.83 5.07
N ALA A 30 1.17 -28.62 5.42
CA ALA A 30 1.46 -28.98 6.81
C ALA A 30 1.85 -27.78 7.71
N THR A 31 2.15 -26.63 7.11
CA THR A 31 2.50 -25.38 7.82
C THR A 31 1.33 -24.41 7.95
N TRP A 32 0.12 -24.84 7.58
CA TRP A 32 -1.07 -23.99 7.53
C TRP A 32 -1.00 -22.87 6.49
N CYS A 33 -0.16 -23.04 5.47
CA CYS A 33 -0.04 -22.09 4.36
C CYS A 33 -0.83 -22.57 3.14
N ILE A 34 -1.42 -21.61 2.42
CA ILE A 34 -1.90 -21.84 1.05
C ILE A 34 -0.76 -21.62 0.06
N LYS A 35 -0.75 -22.38 -1.01
CA LYS A 35 0.14 -22.12 -2.15
C LYS A 35 -0.61 -21.30 -3.17
N LEU A 36 -0.19 -20.05 -3.37
CA LEU A 36 -0.77 -19.20 -4.41
C LEU A 36 -0.52 -19.79 -5.81
N PRO A 37 -1.49 -19.70 -6.74
CA PRO A 37 -1.28 -20.03 -8.14
C PRO A 37 -0.08 -19.25 -8.71
N SER A 38 0.70 -19.87 -9.61
CA SER A 38 1.92 -19.25 -10.14
C SER A 38 1.68 -18.00 -10.97
N ASP A 39 0.46 -17.83 -11.47
CA ASP A 39 0.00 -16.69 -12.27
C ASP A 39 -0.79 -15.66 -11.43
N PHE A 40 -0.96 -15.89 -10.12
CA PHE A 40 -1.78 -15.03 -9.26
C PHE A 40 -1.12 -13.69 -8.95
N CYS A 41 0.20 -13.68 -8.75
CA CYS A 41 0.95 -12.48 -8.40
C CYS A 41 2.35 -12.49 -9.01
N THR A 42 2.91 -11.30 -9.20
CA THR A 42 4.32 -11.14 -9.54
C THR A 42 5.16 -11.12 -8.27
N ILE A 43 6.06 -12.08 -8.14
CA ILE A 43 7.00 -12.12 -7.03
C ILE A 43 8.15 -11.14 -7.31
N VAL A 44 8.34 -10.21 -6.38
CA VAL A 44 9.47 -9.28 -6.35
C VAL A 44 10.38 -9.61 -5.18
N TYR A 45 11.69 -9.51 -5.38
CA TYR A 45 12.69 -10.00 -4.41
C TYR A 45 13.33 -8.87 -3.58
N SER A 46 12.98 -7.61 -3.83
CA SER A 46 13.46 -6.48 -3.04
C SER A 46 12.42 -5.37 -2.96
N GLN A 47 12.53 -4.55 -1.91
CA GLN A 47 11.71 -3.35 -1.78
C GLN A 47 12.01 -2.33 -2.88
N ASP A 48 13.26 -2.22 -3.34
CA ASP A 48 13.63 -1.35 -4.46
C ASP A 48 12.88 -1.74 -5.73
N ALA A 49 12.93 -3.03 -6.09
CA ALA A 49 12.24 -3.52 -7.28
C ALA A 49 10.72 -3.31 -7.20
N LEU A 50 10.13 -3.44 -6.00
CA LEU A 50 8.72 -3.14 -5.78
C LEU A 50 8.43 -1.64 -5.98
N ILE A 51 9.25 -0.77 -5.37
CA ILE A 51 9.09 0.70 -5.47
C ILE A 51 9.22 1.14 -6.92
N ASP A 52 10.27 0.71 -7.63
CA ASP A 52 10.52 1.06 -9.02
C ASP A 52 9.38 0.59 -9.94
N HIS A 53 8.79 -0.57 -9.66
CA HIS A 53 7.67 -1.09 -10.44
C HIS A 53 6.38 -0.25 -10.28
N ILE A 54 6.12 0.27 -9.07
CA ILE A 54 4.91 1.04 -8.77
C ILE A 54 5.10 2.54 -9.04
N PHE A 55 6.30 3.06 -8.80
CA PHE A 55 6.67 4.48 -8.92
C PHE A 55 7.90 4.69 -9.82
N PRO A 56 7.84 4.33 -11.12
CA PRO A 56 8.98 4.44 -12.03
C PRO A 56 9.28 5.91 -12.38
N ASP A 57 10.22 6.54 -11.68
CA ASP A 57 10.67 7.94 -11.85
C ASP A 57 9.54 8.99 -11.94
N ALA A 58 8.36 8.64 -11.47
CA ALA A 58 7.14 9.44 -11.57
C ALA A 58 6.99 10.43 -10.40
N TYR A 59 8.09 10.75 -9.71
CA TYR A 59 8.11 11.57 -8.49
C TYR A 59 7.59 13.00 -8.68
N PHE A 60 7.51 13.47 -9.93
CA PHE A 60 6.95 14.77 -10.30
C PHE A 60 5.48 14.71 -10.76
N ASN A 61 4.93 13.51 -10.95
CA ASN A 61 3.57 13.31 -11.44
C ASN A 61 2.60 13.06 -10.28
N HIS A 62 2.01 14.15 -9.78
CA HIS A 62 1.03 14.10 -8.68
C HIS A 62 -0.14 13.14 -8.94
N LYS A 63 -0.63 13.04 -10.18
CA LYS A 63 -1.72 12.13 -10.52
C LYS A 63 -1.28 10.67 -10.42
N TRP A 64 -0.06 10.37 -10.86
CA TRP A 64 0.48 9.02 -10.76
C TRP A 64 0.63 8.59 -9.30
N LEU A 65 1.16 9.49 -8.46
CA LEU A 65 1.36 9.26 -7.03
C LEU A 65 0.04 9.10 -6.29
N SER A 66 -1.02 9.84 -6.66
CA SER A 66 -2.32 9.76 -5.97
C SER A 66 -3.16 8.53 -6.32
N GLU A 67 -2.87 7.88 -7.45
CA GLU A 67 -3.63 6.71 -7.93
C GLU A 67 -3.04 5.36 -7.48
N ARG A 68 -1.90 5.36 -6.77
CA ARG A 68 -1.14 4.15 -6.42
C ARG A 68 -0.76 4.12 -4.95
N ALA A 69 -0.78 2.92 -4.37
CA ALA A 69 -0.35 2.68 -3.00
C ALA A 69 0.36 1.33 -2.89
N ILE A 70 1.35 1.25 -2.01
CA ILE A 70 1.95 0.00 -1.57
C ILE A 70 1.41 -0.30 -0.19
N LEU A 71 0.85 -1.49 -0.01
CA LEU A 71 0.31 -1.98 1.26
C LEU A 71 1.29 -2.99 1.86
N ALA A 72 1.47 -2.94 3.17
CA ALA A 72 2.23 -3.93 3.92
C ALA A 72 1.39 -4.46 5.08
N ALA A 73 1.70 -5.67 5.55
CA ALA A 73 0.93 -6.33 6.61
C ALA A 73 1.06 -5.63 7.98
N ILE A 74 2.19 -4.96 8.24
CA ILE A 74 2.49 -4.33 9.52
C ILE A 74 3.05 -2.92 9.35
N ASN A 75 2.79 -2.06 10.35
CA ASN A 75 3.21 -0.66 10.34
C ASN A 75 4.74 -0.47 10.28
N VAL A 76 5.52 -1.41 10.84
CA VAL A 76 6.99 -1.36 10.75
C VAL A 76 7.45 -1.38 9.29
N ASP A 77 6.84 -2.20 8.46
CA ASP A 77 7.20 -2.31 7.04
C ASP A 77 6.61 -1.17 6.22
N VAL A 78 5.41 -0.68 6.57
CA VAL A 78 4.86 0.58 6.03
C VAL A 78 5.83 1.73 6.26
N ASN A 79 6.33 1.90 7.49
CA ASN A 79 7.25 2.98 7.84
C ASN A 79 8.57 2.89 7.08
N LYS A 80 9.12 1.69 6.91
CA LYS A 80 10.34 1.47 6.12
C LYS A 80 10.14 1.85 4.65
N LEU A 81 9.03 1.41 4.05
CA LEU A 81 8.69 1.73 2.66
C LEU A 81 8.46 3.23 2.47
N ASN A 82 7.69 3.86 3.36
CA ASN A 82 7.40 5.29 3.31
C ASN A 82 8.69 6.13 3.43
N LEU A 83 9.59 5.79 4.35
CA LEU A 83 10.87 6.49 4.49
C LEU A 83 11.71 6.37 3.22
N LYS A 84 11.76 5.17 2.63
CA LYS A 84 12.53 4.91 1.41
C LYS A 84 11.98 5.68 0.21
N ILE A 85 10.66 5.67 0.02
CA ILE A 85 9.99 6.45 -1.04
C ILE A 85 10.20 7.95 -0.81
N GLN A 86 10.09 8.43 0.43
CA GLN A 86 10.30 9.85 0.76
C GLN A 86 11.71 10.31 0.41
N GLN A 87 12.73 9.46 0.56
CA GLN A 87 14.11 9.74 0.16
C GLN A 87 14.33 9.85 -1.36
N LEU A 88 13.43 9.28 -2.16
CA LEU A 88 13.47 9.36 -3.62
C LEU A 88 12.75 10.61 -4.14
N LEU A 89 11.87 11.21 -3.32
CA LEU A 89 11.15 12.42 -3.71
C LEU A 89 12.10 13.63 -3.78
N PRO A 90 11.96 14.47 -4.81
CA PRO A 90 12.71 15.70 -4.92
C PRO A 90 12.28 16.70 -3.83
N GLY A 91 13.22 17.45 -3.29
CA GLY A 91 12.96 18.54 -2.34
C GLY A 91 13.60 18.31 -0.98
N TYR A 92 13.21 19.14 -0.01
CA TYR A 92 13.74 19.10 1.35
C TYR A 92 12.80 18.35 2.28
N PHE A 93 13.38 17.58 3.20
CA PHE A 93 12.64 17.02 4.31
C PHE A 93 12.17 18.13 5.23
N VAL A 94 10.88 18.11 5.56
CA VAL A 94 10.28 18.97 6.58
C VAL A 94 9.70 18.08 7.67
N THR A 95 10.14 18.31 8.90
CA THR A 95 9.56 17.66 10.08
C THR A 95 8.52 18.60 10.67
N TYR A 96 7.28 18.14 10.77
CA TYR A 96 6.20 18.84 11.45
C TYR A 96 6.07 18.28 12.87
N LYS A 97 5.77 19.15 13.84
CA LYS A 97 5.49 18.73 15.21
C LYS A 97 4.00 18.42 15.33
N SER A 98 3.66 17.25 15.88
CA SER A 98 2.30 16.99 16.33
C SER A 98 2.02 17.75 17.62
N ILE A 99 0.75 18.10 17.84
CA ILE A 99 0.25 18.71 19.07
C ILE A 99 -0.96 17.88 19.47
N ASP A 100 -0.86 17.17 20.59
CA ASP A 100 -1.91 16.26 21.06
C ASP A 100 -2.87 16.95 22.06
N THR A 101 -2.69 18.25 22.29
CA THR A 101 -3.51 19.02 23.24
C THR A 101 -3.60 20.48 22.79
N VAL A 102 -4.82 20.98 22.66
CA VAL A 102 -5.07 22.41 22.46
C VAL A 102 -4.92 23.08 23.82
N CYS A 103 -3.97 24.00 23.95
CA CYS A 103 -3.73 24.71 25.21
C CYS A 103 -4.86 25.69 25.56
N ASP A 104 -5.67 26.09 24.58
CA ASP A 104 -6.80 27.00 24.72
C ASP A 104 -8.10 26.28 24.38
N ASP A 105 -8.93 26.02 25.39
CA ASP A 105 -10.20 25.32 25.24
C ASP A 105 -11.16 26.03 24.26
N THR A 106 -11.00 27.34 24.04
CA THR A 106 -11.82 28.10 23.09
C THR A 106 -11.41 27.87 21.64
N GLU A 107 -10.16 27.48 21.40
CA GLU A 107 -9.62 27.17 20.07
C GLU A 107 -9.85 25.71 19.68
N ALA A 108 -10.31 24.86 20.60
CA ALA A 108 -10.59 23.45 20.34
C ALA A 108 -11.60 23.22 19.20
N VAL A 109 -12.49 24.18 18.94
CA VAL A 109 -13.47 24.13 17.83
C VAL A 109 -12.83 24.29 16.44
N ASN A 110 -11.59 24.78 16.37
CA ASN A 110 -10.88 25.01 15.12
C ASN A 110 -10.10 23.78 14.63
N TYR A 111 -10.05 22.72 15.46
CA TYR A 111 -9.36 21.47 15.13
C TYR A 111 -10.38 20.33 15.01
N PRO A 112 -10.25 19.45 14.01
CA PRO A 112 -11.11 18.28 13.92
C PRO A 112 -10.84 17.36 15.11
N ALA A 113 -11.91 16.86 15.76
CA ALA A 113 -11.78 15.72 16.65
C ALA A 113 -11.26 14.53 15.83
N GLU A 114 -10.11 13.99 16.20
CA GLU A 114 -9.39 12.96 15.46
C GLU A 114 -10.27 11.74 15.13
N PHE A 115 -10.01 11.07 14.00
CA PHE A 115 -10.59 9.79 13.58
C PHE A 115 -9.55 8.67 13.64
#